data_AF-A0A3P7LJ67-F1
#
_entry.id   AF-A0A3P7LJ67-F1
#
_cell.length_a   1.000
_cell.length_b   1.000
_cell.length_c   1.000
_cell.angle_alpha   90.00
_cell.angle_beta   90.00
_cell.angle_gamma   90.00
#
_symmetry.space_group_name_H-M   'P 1'
#
loop_
_entity.id
_entity.type
_entity.pdbx_description
1 polymer ?
#
loop_
_entity_poly.entity_id
_entity_poly.type
_entity_poly.pdbx_seq_one_letter_code
_entity_poly.pdbx_strand_id
1 'polypeptide(L)'
;MPNRGKRPTASEAPGEPSKTKKLRQTVLGDGKKGLDFASWSVTDSLAIFTPPNTKNSSKVLALDMDGTIIVPASGRVFPKDANDWKLMLTNIPEVLKRYDNEGFKVVILSNQSSFKKDRSKLPEFQVKVQEVVAKLGLPIQVFLSLQDDMNRKPRTGLWQALERVIA
;
A
#
# COMPACT_ATOMS: atom_id res chain seq x y z
N MET A 1 75.05 -20.77 -0.81
CA MET A 1 75.02 -19.31 -1.08
C MET A 1 73.56 -18.85 -1.08
N PRO A 2 73.18 -17.93 -0.17
CA PRO A 2 71.78 -17.54 0.07
C PRO A 2 71.39 -16.21 -0.63
N ASN A 3 70.11 -16.03 -0.92
CA ASN A 3 69.49 -14.70 -1.12
C ASN A 3 68.04 -14.80 -0.60
N ARG A 4 67.68 -14.35 0.62
CA ARG A 4 67.57 -13.00 1.22
C ARG A 4 66.27 -12.28 0.86
N GLY A 5 65.45 -12.01 1.89
CA GLY A 5 64.29 -11.10 1.90
C GLY A 5 63.13 -11.67 2.73
N LYS A 6 63.21 -11.70 4.07
CA LYS A 6 62.78 -10.70 5.08
C LYS A 6 61.27 -10.38 5.14
N ARG A 7 60.80 -10.42 6.39
CA ARG A 7 59.45 -10.36 6.98
C ARG A 7 58.80 -8.93 6.95
N PRO A 8 57.51 -8.81 7.36
CA PRO A 8 56.59 -7.72 7.04
C PRO A 8 56.66 -6.54 8.01
N THR A 9 56.07 -5.41 7.63
CA THR A 9 55.35 -4.48 8.50
C THR A 9 54.49 -3.53 7.65
N ALA A 10 53.21 -3.37 7.98
CA ALA A 10 52.41 -2.22 7.59
C ALA A 10 51.72 -1.71 8.85
N SER A 11 52.13 -0.52 9.26
CA SER A 11 51.64 0.27 10.38
C SER A 11 50.35 1.02 10.02
N GLU A 12 49.44 1.13 10.98
CA GLU A 12 48.28 2.02 10.97
C GLU A 12 48.66 3.51 11.07
N ALA A 13 47.86 4.39 10.43
CA ALA A 13 47.12 5.53 11.00
C ALA A 13 46.76 6.57 9.86
N PRO A 14 45.92 7.62 10.09
CA PRO A 14 44.55 7.69 9.61
C PRO A 14 44.28 8.84 8.61
N GLY A 15 43.29 8.68 7.73
CA GLY A 15 42.85 9.71 6.77
C GLY A 15 41.39 10.12 6.98
N GLU A 16 41.17 11.42 7.18
CA GLU A 16 39.90 12.14 7.42
C GLU A 16 38.85 12.06 6.28
N PRO A 17 37.57 12.42 6.55
CA PRO A 17 36.43 12.02 5.74
C PRO A 17 36.23 12.85 4.46
N SER A 18 35.92 12.15 3.36
CA SER A 18 35.51 12.72 2.09
C SER A 18 34.15 13.42 2.18
N LYS A 19 34.10 14.69 1.79
CA LYS A 19 32.89 15.52 1.71
C LYS A 19 32.02 15.07 0.52
N THR A 20 30.90 14.39 0.79
CA THR A 20 29.87 14.13 -0.22
C THR A 20 29.19 15.42 -0.69
N LYS A 21 29.37 15.75 -1.97
CA LYS A 21 28.61 16.79 -2.68
C LYS A 21 27.16 16.34 -2.84
N LYS A 22 26.20 17.10 -2.29
CA LYS A 22 24.76 16.92 -2.58
C LYS A 22 24.48 17.27 -4.04
N LEU A 23 23.99 16.31 -4.83
CA LEU A 23 23.38 16.59 -6.12
C LEU A 23 22.05 17.33 -5.92
N ARG A 24 21.93 18.52 -6.51
CA ARG A 24 20.65 19.20 -6.74
C ARG A 24 20.02 18.58 -7.97
N GLN A 25 18.83 18.01 -7.85
CA GLN A 25 18.02 17.62 -8.99
C GLN A 25 16.89 18.63 -9.19
N THR A 26 16.90 19.22 -10.37
CA THR A 26 16.01 20.25 -10.90
C THR A 26 14.61 19.69 -11.12
N VAL A 27 13.59 20.45 -10.72
CA VAL A 27 12.17 20.09 -10.82
C VAL A 27 11.64 20.52 -12.20
N LEU A 28 11.07 19.59 -12.97
CA LEU A 28 10.11 19.87 -14.04
C LEU A 28 9.10 18.71 -14.12
N GLY A 29 7.80 19.03 -14.08
CA GLY A 29 6.72 18.09 -14.36
C GLY A 29 5.52 18.22 -13.43
N ASP A 30 4.62 19.15 -13.74
CA ASP A 30 3.29 19.29 -13.14
C ASP A 30 2.48 17.99 -13.26
N GLY A 31 2.17 17.38 -12.12
CA GLY A 31 1.40 16.12 -12.04
C GLY A 31 1.29 15.52 -10.64
N LYS A 32 1.97 16.07 -9.64
CA LYS A 32 1.98 15.60 -8.24
C LYS A 32 1.34 16.61 -7.29
N LYS A 33 0.01 16.75 -7.31
CA LYS A 33 -0.69 17.54 -6.26
C LYS A 33 -1.78 16.76 -5.52
N GLY A 34 -1.88 15.45 -5.74
CA GLY A 34 -2.90 14.60 -5.13
C GLY A 34 -2.39 13.42 -4.31
N LEU A 35 -1.07 13.28 -4.08
CA LEU A 35 -0.52 12.11 -3.36
C LEU A 35 0.18 12.45 -2.05
N ASP A 36 0.53 13.72 -1.83
CA ASP A 36 1.35 14.17 -0.67
C ASP A 36 0.60 14.16 0.67
N PHE A 37 -0.69 13.80 0.66
CA PHE A 37 -1.56 13.70 1.85
C PHE A 37 -2.19 12.31 2.02
N ALA A 38 -1.85 11.34 1.16
CA ALA A 38 -2.32 9.97 1.33
C ALA A 38 -1.60 9.35 2.54
N SER A 39 -2.36 8.88 3.53
CA SER A 39 -1.78 8.36 4.77
C SER A 39 -2.11 6.88 4.98
N TRP A 40 -1.13 6.16 5.50
CA TRP A 40 -1.28 4.81 6.02
C TRP A 40 -1.29 4.86 7.55
N SER A 41 -2.28 4.24 8.16
CA SER A 41 -2.27 3.90 9.59
C SER A 41 -2.18 2.39 9.72
N VAL A 42 -1.15 1.89 10.40
CA VAL A 42 -0.87 0.44 10.48
C VAL A 42 -0.64 0.04 11.91
N THR A 43 -1.44 -0.91 12.39
CA THR A 43 -1.24 -1.64 13.65
C THR A 43 -0.91 -3.10 13.34
N ASP A 44 -0.74 -3.93 14.37
CA ASP A 44 -0.51 -5.37 14.18
C ASP A 44 -1.67 -6.11 13.53
N SER A 45 -2.88 -5.59 13.71
CA SER A 45 -4.13 -6.22 13.29
C SER A 45 -4.80 -5.54 12.09
N LEU A 46 -4.58 -4.23 11.92
CA LEU A 46 -5.33 -3.40 10.98
C LEU A 46 -4.40 -2.47 10.21
N ALA A 47 -4.55 -2.43 8.89
CA ALA A 47 -3.99 -1.36 8.07
C ALA A 47 -5.12 -0.57 7.40
N ILE A 48 -5.02 0.76 7.43
CA ILE A 48 -5.97 1.68 6.82
C ILE A 48 -5.20 2.59 5.86
N PHE A 49 -5.64 2.61 4.61
CA PHE A 49 -5.20 3.59 3.62
C PHE A 49 -6.27 4.66 3.46
N THR A 50 -5.86 5.92 3.62
CA THR A 50 -6.74 7.08 3.44
C THR A 50 -6.16 7.97 2.34
N PRO A 51 -6.72 7.96 1.12
CA PRO A 51 -6.32 8.90 0.08
C PRO A 51 -6.77 10.33 0.46
N PRO A 52 -6.12 11.37 -0.09
CA PRO A 52 -6.60 12.73 0.09
C PRO A 52 -7.99 12.92 -0.51
N ASN A 53 -8.70 13.92 0.00
CA ASN A 53 -10.07 14.23 -0.41
C ASN A 53 -11.07 13.09 -0.14
N THR A 54 -10.74 12.17 0.77
CA THR A 54 -11.72 11.21 1.30
C THR A 54 -12.86 11.99 1.95
N LYS A 55 -14.09 11.74 1.51
CA LYS A 55 -15.29 12.36 2.05
C LYS A 55 -15.95 11.44 3.06
N ASN A 56 -16.52 12.01 4.10
CA ASN A 56 -17.43 11.30 5.00
C ASN A 56 -18.86 11.35 4.42
N SER A 57 -19.63 10.30 4.69
CA SER A 57 -21.04 10.19 4.29
C SER A 57 -21.78 9.27 5.24
N SER A 58 -23.07 9.53 5.42
CA SER A 58 -24.00 8.62 6.12
C SER A 58 -24.38 7.40 5.27
N LYS A 59 -24.13 7.43 3.95
CA LYS A 59 -24.29 6.29 3.04
C LYS A 59 -22.93 5.70 2.72
N VAL A 60 -22.77 4.39 2.89
CA VAL A 60 -21.51 3.69 2.63
C VAL A 60 -21.74 2.56 1.65
N LEU A 61 -20.90 2.50 0.61
CA LEU A 61 -20.76 1.31 -0.24
C LEU A 61 -19.45 0.63 0.15
N ALA A 62 -19.55 -0.47 0.91
CA ALA A 62 -18.39 -1.25 1.35
C ALA A 62 -18.24 -2.51 0.49
N LEU A 63 -17.07 -2.70 -0.09
CA LEU A 63 -16.79 -3.77 -1.06
C LEU A 63 -15.62 -4.64 -0.59
N ASP A 64 -15.62 -5.91 -0.95
CA ASP A 64 -14.41 -6.72 -0.87
C ASP A 64 -13.44 -6.34 -2.00
N MET A 65 -12.17 -6.74 -1.88
CA MET A 65 -11.15 -6.44 -2.89
C MET A 65 -10.94 -7.59 -3.87
N ASP A 66 -10.36 -8.69 -3.39
CA ASP A 66 -10.01 -9.85 -4.20
C ASP A 66 -11.27 -10.65 -4.57
N GLY A 67 -11.46 -10.95 -5.85
CA GLY A 67 -12.67 -11.61 -6.35
C GLY A 67 -13.90 -10.72 -6.45
N THR A 68 -13.79 -9.41 -6.19
CA THR A 68 -14.86 -8.42 -6.36
C THR A 68 -14.41 -7.24 -7.20
N ILE A 69 -13.37 -6.51 -6.76
CA ILE A 69 -12.80 -5.39 -7.51
C ILE A 69 -11.71 -5.87 -8.46
N ILE A 70 -10.83 -6.74 -7.97
CA ILE A 70 -9.71 -7.26 -8.73
C ILE A 70 -9.69 -8.79 -8.73
N VAL A 71 -9.10 -9.36 -9.77
CA VAL A 71 -8.77 -10.78 -9.88
C VAL A 71 -7.34 -10.94 -10.37
N PRO A 72 -6.69 -12.10 -10.18
CA PRO A 72 -5.37 -12.34 -10.76
C PRO A 72 -5.38 -12.19 -12.28
N ALA A 73 -4.45 -11.40 -12.80
CA ALA A 73 -4.33 -11.20 -14.25
C ALA A 73 -3.92 -12.50 -14.96
N SER A 74 -3.13 -13.32 -14.28
CA SER A 74 -2.68 -14.64 -14.69
C SER A 74 -3.78 -15.70 -14.80
N GLY A 75 -4.98 -15.44 -14.26
CA GLY A 75 -6.08 -16.41 -14.20
C GLY A 75 -5.91 -17.50 -13.12
N ARG A 76 -4.89 -17.40 -12.27
CA ARG A 76 -4.71 -18.31 -11.12
C ARG A 76 -5.75 -18.03 -10.03
N VAL A 77 -5.93 -19.00 -9.13
CA VAL A 77 -6.74 -18.83 -7.92
C VAL A 77 -6.09 -17.81 -6.97
N PHE A 78 -4.76 -17.84 -6.86
CA PHE A 78 -3.98 -16.91 -6.03
C PHE A 78 -2.97 -16.13 -6.89
N PRO A 79 -2.76 -14.84 -6.60
CA PRO A 79 -1.81 -14.02 -7.36
C PRO A 79 -0.38 -14.53 -7.16
N LYS A 80 0.44 -14.48 -8.22
CA LYS A 80 1.87 -14.84 -8.15
C LYS A 80 2.72 -13.81 -7.40
N ASP A 81 2.38 -12.53 -7.52
CA ASP A 81 3.12 -11.38 -6.99
C ASP A 81 2.16 -10.18 -6.85
N ALA A 82 2.65 -9.05 -6.33
CA ALA A 82 1.81 -7.86 -6.10
C ALA A 82 1.29 -7.21 -7.40
N ASN A 83 1.90 -7.49 -8.56
CA ASN A 83 1.51 -6.96 -9.86
C ASN A 83 0.51 -7.86 -10.59
N ASP A 84 0.28 -9.09 -10.10
CA ASP A 84 -0.67 -10.03 -10.70
C ASP A 84 -2.11 -9.72 -10.33
N TRP A 85 -2.62 -8.62 -10.88
CA TRP A 85 -4.02 -8.24 -10.73
C TRP A 85 -4.53 -7.49 -11.95
N LYS A 86 -5.83 -7.58 -12.17
CA LYS A 86 -6.60 -6.75 -13.11
C LYS A 86 -7.96 -6.47 -12.50
N LEU A 87 -8.65 -5.44 -12.99
CA LEU A 87 -10.05 -5.23 -12.63
C LEU A 87 -10.87 -6.47 -13.03
N MET A 88 -11.76 -6.90 -12.13
CA MET A 88 -12.62 -8.06 -12.38
C MET A 88 -13.53 -7.82 -13.59
N LEU A 89 -14.13 -6.62 -13.66
CA LEU A 89 -14.95 -6.16 -14.77
C LEU A 89 -14.52 -4.76 -15.18
N THR A 90 -14.59 -4.46 -16.48
CA THR A 90 -14.12 -3.18 -17.05
C THR A 90 -14.98 -1.99 -16.63
N ASN A 91 -16.26 -2.22 -16.29
CA ASN A 91 -17.21 -1.18 -15.91
C ASN A 91 -17.19 -0.82 -14.42
N ILE A 92 -16.39 -1.49 -13.58
CA ILE A 92 -16.32 -1.22 -12.14
C ILE A 92 -16.08 0.27 -11.83
N PRO A 93 -15.07 0.97 -12.43
CA PRO A 93 -14.85 2.39 -12.14
C PRO A 93 -16.07 3.27 -12.42
N GLU A 94 -16.81 2.99 -13.50
CA GLU A 94 -18.02 3.74 -13.86
C GLU A 94 -19.13 3.53 -12.82
N VAL A 95 -19.34 2.28 -12.40
CA VAL A 95 -20.35 1.93 -11.37
C VAL A 95 -20.01 2.61 -10.05
N LEU A 96 -18.75 2.56 -9.60
CA LEU A 96 -18.35 3.21 -8.35
C LEU A 96 -18.51 4.72 -8.41
N LYS A 97 -18.22 5.34 -9.56
CA LYS A 97 -18.40 6.79 -9.76
C LYS A 97 -19.87 7.19 -9.68
N ARG A 98 -20.79 6.34 -10.14
CA ARG A 98 -22.22 6.57 -9.98
C ARG A 98 -22.62 6.61 -8.50
N TYR A 99 -22.18 5.64 -7.70
CA TYR A 99 -22.45 5.63 -6.26
C TYR A 99 -21.83 6.83 -5.54
N ASP A 100 -20.61 7.24 -5.89
CA ASP A 100 -19.99 8.47 -5.35
C ASP A 100 -20.85 9.71 -5.67
N ASN A 101 -21.33 9.84 -6.91
CA ASN A 101 -22.23 10.92 -7.32
C ASN A 101 -23.59 10.89 -6.60
N GLU A 102 -24.07 9.71 -6.20
CA GLU A 102 -25.29 9.52 -5.40
C GLU A 102 -25.05 9.78 -3.88
N GLY A 103 -23.83 10.16 -3.52
CA GLY A 103 -23.43 10.54 -2.17
C GLY A 103 -22.97 9.38 -1.29
N PHE A 104 -22.65 8.22 -1.86
CA PHE A 104 -22.05 7.12 -1.09
C PHE A 104 -20.56 7.35 -0.87
N LYS A 105 -20.09 7.15 0.36
CA LYS A 105 -18.67 6.91 0.63
C LYS A 105 -18.34 5.49 0.16
N VAL A 106 -17.52 5.37 -0.87
CA VAL A 106 -17.03 4.07 -1.36
C VAL A 106 -15.81 3.66 -0.56
N VAL A 107 -15.83 2.45 0.01
CA VAL A 107 -14.73 1.89 0.79
C VAL A 107 -14.46 0.44 0.41
N ILE A 108 -13.23 -0.01 0.64
CA ILE A 108 -12.84 -1.41 0.49
C ILE A 108 -12.51 -1.98 1.86
N LEU A 109 -13.11 -3.13 2.20
CA LEU A 109 -12.85 -3.89 3.42
C LEU A 109 -12.35 -5.28 3.01
N SER A 110 -11.09 -5.63 3.30
CA SER A 110 -10.47 -6.87 2.80
C SER A 110 -9.73 -7.66 3.88
N ASN A 111 -9.79 -9.00 3.79
CA ASN A 111 -9.05 -9.91 4.66
C ASN A 111 -7.68 -10.24 4.06
N GLN A 112 -6.58 -9.90 4.73
CA GLN A 112 -5.21 -10.09 4.23
C GLN A 112 -4.30 -10.81 5.25
N SER A 113 -4.58 -12.10 5.47
CA SER A 113 -3.85 -12.92 6.46
C SER A 113 -2.43 -13.33 6.04
N SER A 114 -2.03 -13.06 4.80
CA SER A 114 -0.68 -13.40 4.29
C SER A 114 0.43 -12.69 5.08
N PHE A 115 0.13 -11.54 5.67
CA PHE A 115 1.10 -10.73 6.43
C PHE A 115 1.30 -11.17 7.87
N LYS A 116 0.48 -12.11 8.38
CA LYS A 116 0.70 -12.72 9.69
C LYS A 116 2.03 -13.46 9.77
N LYS A 117 2.41 -14.12 8.67
CA LYS A 117 3.64 -14.93 8.60
C LYS A 117 4.85 -14.11 8.17
N ASP A 118 4.64 -13.14 7.28
CA ASP A 118 5.70 -12.34 6.70
C ASP A 118 5.25 -10.89 6.51
N ARG A 119 5.60 -10.05 7.48
CA ARG A 119 5.32 -8.61 7.49
C ARG A 119 6.13 -7.83 6.46
N SER A 120 7.23 -8.39 5.94
CA SER A 120 8.12 -7.70 5.01
C SER A 120 7.47 -7.41 3.65
N LYS A 121 6.41 -8.14 3.30
CA LYS A 121 5.63 -7.97 2.07
C LYS A 121 4.54 -6.90 2.16
N LEU A 122 4.27 -6.38 3.35
CA LEU A 122 3.23 -5.37 3.53
C LEU A 122 3.48 -4.09 2.70
N PRO A 123 4.70 -3.52 2.64
CA PRO A 123 4.96 -2.32 1.83
C PRO A 123 4.66 -2.51 0.34
N GLU A 124 5.04 -3.66 -0.24
CA GLU A 124 4.74 -3.98 -1.64
C GLU A 124 3.23 -4.06 -1.87
N PHE A 125 2.49 -4.66 -0.93
CA PHE A 125 1.04 -4.72 -1.00
C PHE A 125 0.36 -3.35 -0.80
N GLN A 126 0.95 -2.47 0.01
CA GLN A 126 0.46 -1.10 0.16
C GLN A 126 0.55 -0.33 -1.17
N VAL A 127 1.63 -0.53 -1.93
CA VAL A 127 1.77 0.03 -3.28
C VAL A 127 0.69 -0.54 -4.21
N LYS A 128 0.46 -1.86 -4.21
CA LYS A 128 -0.64 -2.48 -4.96
C LYS A 128 -2.00 -1.82 -4.63
N VAL A 129 -2.30 -1.61 -3.36
CA VAL A 129 -3.56 -0.96 -2.94
C VAL A 129 -3.67 0.46 -3.50
N GLN A 130 -2.58 1.24 -3.45
CA GLN A 130 -2.55 2.59 -4.02
C GLN A 130 -2.78 2.59 -5.54
N GLU A 131 -2.17 1.65 -6.26
CA GLU A 131 -2.36 1.49 -7.71
C GLU A 131 -3.80 1.08 -8.06
N VAL A 132 -4.40 0.18 -7.29
CA VAL A 132 -5.81 -0.21 -7.46
C VAL A 132 -6.72 1.00 -7.26
N VAL A 133 -6.54 1.75 -6.17
CA VAL A 133 -7.33 2.97 -5.91
C VAL A 133 -7.13 4.01 -7.02
N ALA A 134 -5.89 4.22 -7.46
CA ALA A 134 -5.60 5.12 -8.58
C ALA A 134 -6.30 4.67 -9.87
N LYS A 135 -6.33 3.35 -10.15
CA LYS A 135 -7.00 2.78 -11.32
C LYS A 135 -8.53 2.94 -11.27
N LEU A 136 -9.12 2.94 -10.08
CA LEU A 136 -10.55 3.19 -9.87
C LEU A 136 -10.91 4.68 -10.03
N GLY A 137 -9.94 5.58 -9.85
CA GLY A 137 -10.12 7.01 -10.11
C GLY A 137 -11.00 7.74 -9.09
N LEU A 138 -11.11 7.21 -7.87
CA LEU A 138 -11.91 7.77 -6.77
C LEU A 138 -11.11 7.73 -5.46
N PRO A 139 -11.36 8.64 -4.50
CA PRO A 139 -10.70 8.65 -3.20
C PRO A 139 -11.29 7.56 -2.28
N ILE A 140 -11.01 6.30 -2.60
CA ILE A 140 -11.52 5.12 -1.88
C ILE A 140 -10.64 4.82 -0.68
N GLN A 141 -11.23 4.86 0.52
CA GLN A 141 -10.57 4.44 1.75
C GLN A 141 -10.55 2.91 1.84
N VAL A 142 -9.41 2.34 2.24
CA VAL A 142 -9.21 0.89 2.27
C VAL A 142 -8.84 0.41 3.67
N PHE A 143 -9.51 -0.64 4.14
CA PHE A 143 -9.31 -1.25 5.46
C PHE A 143 -8.94 -2.72 5.27
N LEU A 144 -7.81 -3.11 5.87
CA LEU A 144 -7.22 -4.43 5.70
C LEU A 144 -7.09 -5.12 7.06
N SER A 145 -7.74 -6.28 7.23
CA SER A 145 -7.49 -7.13 8.41
C SER A 145 -6.23 -7.96 8.19
N LEU A 146 -5.23 -7.79 9.06
CA LEU A 146 -3.92 -8.46 8.93
C LEU A 146 -3.84 -9.77 9.73
N GLN A 147 -4.74 -9.95 10.70
CA GLN A 147 -4.74 -11.08 11.64
C GLN A 147 -6.07 -11.84 11.63
N ASP A 148 -6.12 -12.96 12.34
CA ASP A 148 -7.37 -13.67 12.66
C ASP A 148 -7.89 -13.23 14.03
N ASP A 149 -8.53 -12.07 14.05
CA ASP A 149 -9.12 -11.46 15.24
C ASP A 149 -10.41 -10.71 14.88
N MET A 150 -10.88 -9.81 15.74
CA MET A 150 -12.13 -9.06 15.53
C MET A 150 -12.18 -8.27 14.23
N ASN A 151 -11.04 -7.92 13.62
CA ASN A 151 -11.00 -7.24 12.33
C ASN A 151 -11.19 -8.20 11.15
N ARG A 152 -11.06 -9.52 11.32
CA ARG A 152 -11.24 -10.47 10.23
C ARG A 152 -12.73 -10.69 9.94
N LYS A 153 -13.18 -10.35 8.72
CA LYS A 153 -14.53 -10.70 8.25
C LYS A 153 -14.75 -12.22 8.38
N PRO A 154 -15.92 -12.70 8.84
CA PRO A 154 -17.21 -11.98 8.90
C PRO A 154 -17.46 -11.15 10.18
N ARG A 155 -16.46 -11.01 11.07
CA ARG A 155 -16.58 -10.15 12.25
C ARG A 155 -16.64 -8.67 11.84
N THR A 156 -17.17 -7.82 12.72
CA THR A 156 -17.50 -6.42 12.42
C THR A 156 -16.37 -5.43 12.65
N GLY A 157 -15.15 -5.86 13.01
CA GLY A 157 -14.08 -4.94 13.42
C GLY A 157 -13.67 -3.92 12.35
N LEU A 158 -13.63 -4.29 11.06
CA LEU A 158 -13.36 -3.31 9.98
C LEU A 158 -14.48 -2.27 9.87
N TRP A 159 -15.73 -2.67 10.09
CA TRP A 159 -16.86 -1.76 10.07
C TRP A 159 -16.82 -0.79 11.26
N GLN A 160 -16.52 -1.30 12.45
CA GLN A 160 -16.33 -0.47 13.64
C GLN A 160 -15.15 0.50 13.47
N ALA A 161 -14.07 0.08 12.80
CA ALA A 161 -12.96 0.96 12.47
C ALA A 161 -13.38 2.06 11.49
N LEU A 162 -14.19 1.73 10.48
CA LEU A 162 -14.75 2.71 9.55
C LEU A 162 -15.60 3.76 10.28
N GLU A 163 -16.50 3.35 11.17
CA GLU A 163 -17.36 4.26 11.95
C GLU A 163 -16.55 5.26 12.77
N ARG A 164 -15.45 4.81 13.40
CA ARG A 164 -14.54 5.69 14.18
C ARG A 164 -13.82 6.74 13.35
N VAL A 165 -13.69 6.55 12.03
CA VAL A 165 -13.01 7.49 11.12
C VAL A 165 -14.03 8.38 10.39
N ILE A 166 -15.31 8.01 10.39
CA ILE A 166 -16.41 8.83 9.85
C ILE A 166 -16.94 9.82 10.90
N ALA A 167 -16.89 9.45 12.19
CA ALA A 167 -17.24 10.31 13.32
C ALA A 167 -16.25 11.47 13.50
#